data_AF-A0A1Q3CKH3-F1
#
_entry.id   AF-A0A1Q3CKH3-F1
#
_cell.length_a   1.000
_cell.length_b   1.000
_cell.length_c   1.000
_cell.angle_alpha   90.00
_cell.angle_beta   90.00
_cell.angle_gamma   90.00
#
_symmetry.space_group_name_H-M   'P 1'
#
loop_
_entity.id
_entity.type
_entity.pdbx_description
1 polymer ?
#
loop_
_entity_poly.entity_id
_entity_poly.type
_entity_poly.pdbx_seq_one_letter_code
_entity_poly.pdbx_strand_id
1 'polypeptide(L)'
;MKSFLKGRKLWRIVTGDKLALVIRQDETNKSFVNRLEEWDCINRRILTWFTNTSVSSVNMHFGCFDLAKEAWDFLVSRYTSTDLAHQYQILSNLNRLRQESGQSIDDFHSHMSYY
;
A
#
# COMPACT_ATOMS: atom_id res chain seq x y z
N MET A 1 0.33 -1.04 7.40
CA MET A 1 -0.79 -0.12 7.09
C MET A 1 -2.19 -0.78 7.08
N LYS A 2 -2.39 -1.93 6.41
CA LYS A 2 -3.69 -2.64 6.35
C LYS A 2 -4.37 -2.86 7.71
N SER A 3 -3.66 -3.40 8.70
CA SER A 3 -4.22 -3.66 10.04
C SER A 3 -4.62 -2.37 10.78
N PHE A 4 -3.83 -1.29 10.63
CA PHE A 4 -4.12 0.02 11.21
C PHE A 4 -5.44 0.61 10.66
N LEU A 5 -5.62 0.58 9.34
CA LEU A 5 -6.85 1.05 8.69
C LEU A 5 -8.07 0.19 9.04
N LYS A 6 -7.89 -1.13 9.19
CA LYS A 6 -8.95 -2.04 9.67
C LYS A 6 -9.35 -1.72 11.11
N GLY A 7 -8.38 -1.47 12.01
CA GLY A 7 -8.64 -1.09 13.40
C GLY A 7 -9.45 0.21 13.53
N ARG A 8 -9.31 1.12 12.57
CA ARG A 8 -10.08 2.38 12.49
C ARG A 8 -11.36 2.30 11.65
N LYS A 9 -11.71 1.12 11.12
CA LYS A 9 -12.85 0.91 10.20
C LYS A 9 -12.78 1.72 8.89
N LEU A 10 -11.58 2.09 8.45
CA LEU A 10 -11.33 2.91 7.25
C LEU A 10 -10.96 2.08 6.02
N TRP A 11 -10.67 0.80 6.21
CA TRP A 11 -10.20 -0.10 5.15
C TRP A 11 -11.12 -0.17 3.93
N ARG A 12 -12.44 -0.12 4.13
CA ARG A 12 -13.44 -0.21 3.05
C ARG A 12 -13.43 0.98 2.08
N ILE A 13 -12.88 2.12 2.49
CA ILE A 13 -12.72 3.29 1.61
C ILE A 13 -11.54 3.06 0.65
N VAL A 14 -10.49 2.42 1.17
CA VAL A 14 -9.27 2.10 0.40
C VAL A 14 -9.50 0.97 -0.60
N THR A 15 -10.31 -0.04 -0.26
CA THR A 15 -10.69 -1.10 -1.21
C THR A 15 -11.75 -0.67 -2.21
N GLY A 16 -12.36 0.51 -2.04
CA GLY A 16 -13.46 0.96 -2.88
C GLY A 16 -14.82 0.33 -2.53
N ASP A 17 -14.93 -0.52 -1.51
CA ASP A 17 -16.22 -1.11 -1.10
C ASP A 17 -17.21 -0.05 -0.60
N LYS A 18 -16.70 1.04 -0.04
CA LYS A 18 -17.46 2.24 0.30
C LYS A 18 -17.26 3.26 -0.82
N LEU A 19 -17.80 2.94 -2.01
CA LEU A 19 -17.86 3.88 -3.13
C LEU A 19 -18.50 5.20 -2.66
N ALA A 20 -18.09 6.29 -3.29
CA ALA A 20 -18.69 7.61 -3.16
C ALA A 20 -20.19 7.52 -3.51
N LEU A 21 -20.98 7.19 -2.49
CA LEU A 21 -22.27 7.78 -2.21
C LEU A 21 -23.27 7.69 -3.36
N VAL A 22 -23.81 6.48 -3.57
CA VAL A 22 -25.13 6.36 -4.20
C VAL A 22 -26.11 7.20 -3.37
N ILE A 23 -26.78 8.16 -4.00
CA ILE A 23 -27.86 8.95 -3.38
C ILE A 23 -28.88 7.94 -2.87
N ARG A 24 -29.13 7.91 -1.56
CA ARG A 24 -30.22 7.08 -1.03
C ARG A 24 -31.54 7.75 -1.41
N GLN A 25 -32.52 6.97 -1.83
CA GLN A 25 -33.81 7.46 -2.33
C GLN A 25 -34.58 8.34 -1.32
N ASP A 26 -34.17 8.33 -0.04
CA ASP A 26 -34.78 8.97 1.12
C ASP A 26 -33.92 10.09 1.76
N GLU A 27 -32.80 10.49 1.13
CA GLU A 27 -31.83 11.39 1.77
C GLU A 27 -31.97 12.86 1.34
N THR A 28 -32.16 13.75 2.32
CA THR A 28 -32.18 15.20 2.09
C THR A 28 -30.84 15.68 1.52
N ASN A 29 -30.87 16.61 0.56
CA ASN A 29 -29.68 17.17 -0.08
C ASN A 29 -28.60 17.64 0.93
N LYS A 30 -29.01 18.21 2.07
CA LYS A 30 -28.11 18.61 3.16
C LYS A 30 -27.40 17.43 3.85
N SER A 31 -28.09 16.31 4.07
CA SER A 31 -27.50 15.08 4.64
C SER A 31 -26.47 14.48 3.68
N PHE A 32 -26.79 14.50 2.38
CA PHE A 32 -25.88 14.02 1.35
C PHE A 32 -24.58 14.84 1.30
N VAL A 33 -24.68 16.18 1.30
CA VAL A 33 -23.51 17.08 1.31
C VAL A 33 -22.62 16.83 2.52
N ASN A 34 -23.19 16.75 3.73
CA ASN A 34 -22.42 16.47 4.94
C ASN A 34 -21.69 15.12 4.87
N ARG A 35 -22.35 14.09 4.33
CA ARG A 35 -21.77 12.75 4.19
C ARG A 35 -20.66 12.70 3.14
N LEU A 36 -20.78 13.50 2.08
CA LEU A 36 -19.75 13.69 1.06
C LEU A 36 -18.50 14.36 1.65
N GLU A 37 -18.69 15.42 2.42
CA GLU A 37 -17.61 16.12 3.09
C GLU A 37 -16.88 15.23 4.12
N GLU A 38 -17.64 14.43 4.90
CA GLU A 38 -17.06 13.46 5.83
C GLU A 38 -16.24 12.39 5.07
N TRP A 39 -16.75 11.90 3.95
CA TRP A 39 -16.03 10.95 3.12
C TRP A 39 -14.75 11.56 2.53
N ASP A 40 -14.79 12.80 2.02
CA ASP A 40 -13.61 13.49 1.48
C ASP A 40 -12.55 13.73 2.57
N CYS A 41 -12.99 14.14 3.77
CA CYS A 41 -12.11 14.29 4.93
C CYS A 41 -11.40 12.99 5.28
N ILE A 42 -12.10 11.86 5.25
CA ILE A 42 -11.51 10.55 5.52
C ILE A 42 -10.55 10.14 4.39
N ASN A 43 -10.94 10.36 3.13
CA ASN A 43 -10.12 10.07 1.95
C ASN A 43 -8.78 10.83 2.02
N ARG A 44 -8.83 12.15 2.23
CA ARG A 44 -7.63 12.99 2.42
C ARG A 44 -6.78 12.53 3.60
N ARG A 45 -7.41 12.18 4.72
CA ARG A 45 -6.67 11.71 5.92
C ARG A 45 -5.89 10.43 5.66
N ILE A 46 -6.43 9.51 4.85
CA ILE A 46 -5.71 8.29 4.46
C ILE A 46 -4.54 8.63 3.55
N LEU A 47 -4.72 9.51 2.55
CA LEU A 47 -3.63 9.97 1.69
C LEU A 47 -2.50 10.62 2.51
N THR A 48 -2.84 11.49 3.47
CA THR A 48 -1.84 12.07 4.40
C THR A 48 -1.08 11.00 5.18
N TRP A 49 -1.75 9.95 5.65
CA TRP A 49 -1.05 8.85 6.32
C TRP A 49 -0.13 8.08 5.37
N PHE A 50 -0.54 7.84 4.13
CA PHE A 50 0.33 7.22 3.13
C PHE A 50 1.57 8.08 2.87
N THR A 51 1.40 9.38 2.67
CA THR A 51 2.49 10.35 2.53
C THR A 51 3.43 10.33 3.72
N ASN A 52 2.92 10.40 4.95
CA ASN A 52 3.75 10.54 6.15
C ASN A 52 4.48 9.26 6.57
N THR A 53 3.98 8.08 6.17
CA THR A 53 4.55 6.79 6.58
C THR A 53 5.34 6.09 5.49
N SER A 54 5.37 6.65 4.28
CA SER A 54 6.13 6.12 3.16
C SER A 54 7.49 6.80 3.04
N VAL A 55 8.44 6.09 2.45
CA VAL A 55 9.75 6.66 2.08
C VAL A 55 9.57 7.70 0.97
N SER A 56 10.48 8.69 0.90
CA SER A 56 10.36 9.84 0.00
C SER A 56 10.14 9.45 -1.48
N SER A 57 10.78 8.37 -1.95
CA SER A 57 10.62 7.87 -3.31
C SER A 57 9.20 7.39 -3.63
N VAL A 58 8.50 6.81 -2.65
CA VAL A 58 7.11 6.38 -2.79
C VAL A 58 6.18 7.57 -2.64
N ASN A 59 6.44 8.42 -1.65
CA ASN A 59 5.63 9.60 -1.36
C ASN A 59 5.50 10.55 -2.56
N MET A 60 6.57 10.71 -3.34
CA MET A 60 6.56 11.57 -4.54
C MET A 60 5.47 11.21 -5.55
N HIS A 61 4.98 9.97 -5.55
CA HIS A 61 3.92 9.52 -6.45
C HIS A 61 2.51 9.82 -5.90
N PHE A 62 2.36 10.06 -4.60
CA PHE A 62 1.03 10.25 -3.99
C PHE A 62 0.41 11.62 -4.27
N GLY A 63 1.20 12.63 -4.61
CA GLY A 63 0.68 13.95 -5.00
C GLY A 63 -0.18 13.94 -6.27
N CYS A 64 -0.16 12.85 -7.04
CA CYS A 64 -0.94 12.70 -8.25
C CYS A 64 -2.29 11.99 -8.04
N PHE A 65 -2.60 11.52 -6.83
CA PHE A 65 -3.83 10.78 -6.55
C PHE A 65 -4.81 11.61 -5.73
N ASP A 66 -6.03 11.74 -6.24
CA ASP A 66 -7.12 12.37 -5.51
C ASP A 66 -7.82 11.37 -4.57
N LEU A 67 -7.73 10.07 -4.90
CA LEU A 67 -8.38 9.02 -4.14
C LEU A 67 -7.37 8.12 -3.42
N ALA A 68 -7.65 7.85 -2.15
CA ALA A 68 -6.92 6.86 -1.35
C ALA A 68 -6.95 5.47 -1.97
N LYS A 69 -8.01 5.15 -2.74
CA LYS A 69 -8.11 3.91 -3.51
C LYS A 69 -7.06 3.85 -4.63
N GLU A 70 -6.89 4.92 -5.40
CA GLU A 70 -5.91 4.96 -6.50
C GLU A 70 -4.48 4.83 -5.96
N ALA A 71 -4.17 5.55 -4.88
CA ALA A 71 -2.89 5.42 -4.19
C ALA A 71 -2.65 3.99 -3.69
N TRP A 72 -3.70 3.32 -3.20
CA TRP A 72 -3.60 1.93 -2.76
C TRP A 72 -3.45 0.94 -3.91
N ASP A 73 -4.22 1.09 -4.98
CA ASP A 73 -4.13 0.26 -6.18
C ASP A 73 -2.73 0.38 -6.82
N PHE A 74 -2.14 1.59 -6.81
CA PHE A 74 -0.76 1.82 -7.21
C PHE A 74 0.23 1.04 -6.34
N LEU A 75 0.07 1.09 -5.01
CA LEU A 75 0.93 0.33 -4.08
C LEU A 75 0.80 -1.17 -4.32
N VAL A 76 -0.42 -1.68 -4.51
CA VAL A 76 -0.66 -3.09 -4.80
C VAL A 76 0.01 -3.49 -6.11
N SER A 77 -0.23 -2.74 -7.18
CA SER A 77 0.38 -2.99 -8.49
C SER A 77 1.91 -2.98 -8.43
N ARG A 78 2.51 -2.01 -7.73
CA ARG A 78 3.96 -1.84 -7.69
C ARG A 78 4.68 -2.84 -6.78
N TYR A 79 4.07 -3.24 -5.68
CA TYR A 79 4.74 -4.03 -4.63
C TYR A 79 4.16 -5.42 -4.39
N THR A 80 3.03 -5.76 -5.03
CA THR A 80 2.42 -7.11 -4.94
C THR A 80 2.62 -7.92 -6.21
N SER A 81 2.98 -7.27 -7.32
CA SER A 81 3.39 -7.96 -8.54
C SER A 81 4.75 -8.62 -8.32
N THR A 82 4.74 -9.87 -7.85
CA THR A 82 5.93 -10.72 -7.99
C THR A 82 6.00 -11.08 -9.45
N ASP A 83 6.69 -10.25 -10.23
CA ASP A 83 7.05 -10.61 -11.59
C ASP A 83 7.74 -11.98 -11.53
N LEU A 84 7.30 -12.93 -12.33
CA LEU A 84 7.89 -14.26 -12.39
C LEU A 84 9.39 -14.13 -12.68
N ALA A 85 9.81 -13.11 -13.44
CA ALA A 85 11.21 -12.78 -13.66
C ALA A 85 11.94 -12.38 -12.37
N HIS A 86 11.31 -11.64 -11.46
CA HIS A 86 11.89 -11.28 -10.16
C HIS A 86 12.07 -12.52 -9.28
N GLN A 87 11.10 -13.44 -9.28
CA GLN A 87 11.24 -14.72 -8.58
C GLN A 87 12.39 -15.56 -9.15
N TYR A 88 12.49 -15.65 -10.48
CA TYR A 88 13.62 -16.33 -11.14
C TYR A 88 14.96 -15.65 -10.87
N GLN A 89 14.99 -14.32 -10.79
CA GLN A 89 16.20 -13.56 -10.45
C GLN A 89 16.65 -13.86 -9.02
N ILE A 90 15.74 -13.87 -8.04
CA ILE A 90 16.03 -14.25 -6.66
C ILE A 90 16.55 -15.69 -6.62
N LEU A 91 15.86 -16.63 -7.28
CA LEU A 91 16.26 -18.03 -7.33
C LEU A 91 17.65 -18.22 -7.96
N SER A 92 17.92 -17.51 -9.06
CA SER A 92 19.22 -17.52 -9.73
C SER A 92 20.33 -16.96 -8.83
N ASN A 93 20.05 -15.85 -8.13
CA ASN A 93 20.97 -15.25 -7.18
C ASN A 93 21.28 -16.20 -6.00
N LEU A 94 20.25 -16.85 -5.44
CA LEU A 94 20.39 -17.84 -4.37
C LEU A 94 21.20 -19.06 -4.82
N ASN A 95 20.96 -19.57 -6.03
CA ASN A 95 21.73 -20.70 -6.58
C ASN A 95 23.20 -20.36 -6.85
N ARG A 96 23.51 -19.08 -7.10
CA ARG A 96 24.88 -18.62 -7.35
C ARG A 96 25.64 -18.32 -6.07
N LEU A 97 24.95 -18.06 -4.96
CA LEU A 97 25.57 -17.84 -3.66
C LEU A 97 26.26 -19.12 -3.18
N ARG A 98 27.56 -19.02 -2.90
CA ARG A 98 28.35 -20.08 -2.27
C ARG A 98 29.10 -19.45 -1.11
N GLN A 99 29.25 -20.20 -0.03
CA GLN A 99 30.07 -19.77 1.09
C GLN A 99 31.52 -19.60 0.63
N GLU A 100 32.09 -18.43 0.89
CA GLU A 100 33.48 -18.13 0.52
C GLU A 100 34.46 -18.82 1.49
N SER A 101 35.67 -19.10 0.99
CA SER A 101 36.72 -19.72 1.81
C SER A 101 37.12 -18.78 2.95
N GLY A 102 36.83 -19.17 4.19
CA GLY A 102 37.14 -18.39 5.39
C GLY A 102 35.97 -17.54 5.93
N GLN A 103 34.82 -17.53 5.24
CA GLN A 103 33.61 -16.88 5.74
C GLN A 103 32.95 -17.73 6.85
N SER A 104 32.55 -17.09 7.96
CA SER A 104 31.78 -17.76 9.01
C SER A 104 30.39 -18.17 8.49
N ILE A 105 29.85 -19.26 9.04
CA ILE A 105 28.51 -19.75 8.72
C ILE A 105 27.45 -18.70 9.09
N ASP A 106 27.61 -18.01 10.22
CA ASP A 106 26.69 -16.95 10.66
C ASP A 106 26.68 -15.75 9.71
N ASP A 107 27.85 -15.38 9.19
CA ASP A 107 27.98 -14.27 8.24
C ASP A 107 27.34 -14.64 6.90
N PHE A 108 27.54 -15.87 6.43
CA PHE A 108 26.91 -16.38 5.21
C PHE A 108 25.38 -16.46 5.35
N HIS A 109 24.89 -16.97 6.48
CA HIS A 109 23.45 -17.06 6.77
C HIS A 109 22.80 -15.68 6.87
N SER A 110 23.48 -14.72 7.50
CA SER A 110 23.03 -13.33 7.55
C SER A 110 22.91 -12.76 6.14
N HIS A 111 23.89 -13.00 5.27
CA HIS A 111 23.87 -12.56 3.87
C HIS A 111 22.69 -13.16 3.07
N MET A 112 22.40 -14.44 3.28
CA MET A 112 21.29 -15.13 2.63
C MET A 112 19.92 -14.61 3.10
N SER A 113 19.82 -14.15 4.35
CA SER A 113 18.58 -13.66 4.96
C SER A 113 18.15 -12.28 4.46
N TYR A 114 19.01 -11.56 3.72
CA TYR A 114 18.71 -10.26 3.13
C TYR A 114 18.02 -10.32 1.76
N TYR A 115 17.84 -11.53 1.20
CA TYR A 115 17.17 -11.78 -0.09
C TYR A 115 15.81 -12.44 0.10
#